data_AF-A0A524C4Q9-F1
#
_entry.id   AF-A0A524C4Q9-F1
#
_cell.length_a   1.000
_cell.length_b   1.000
_cell.length_c   1.000
_cell.angle_alpha   90.00
_cell.angle_beta   90.00
_cell.angle_gamma   90.00
#
_symmetry.space_group_name_H-M   'P 1'
#
loop_
_entity.id
_entity.type
_entity.pdbx_description
1 polymer ?
#
loop_
_entity_poly.entity_id
_entity_poly.type
_entity_poly.pdbx_seq_one_letter_code
_entity_poly.pdbx_strand_id
1 'polypeptide(L)'
;MIHDFAPELDGIYNIREDESEEQQIKTGRLHENRILGIMLKFYLEGKKKVTTREVELEYKKYFKDIARSTISTYLNMLKKEAMLIKERDGRIVYYMFQEPPPKAISGFWFTRLFCIDPPYFYRAIYYASLYSIAKKIVIENAQKGNEQVLEGNLKYLIGVIILLILKNRNEKCTLCQFGKQERYINLIEELDSALKDRTDVLPSDLLEIIKKEYSEIALFGGMNITEEQEEIEMIERLLKFAYKYNKDIEFQTMVLGRRLESKSLQKTGIDSNPLDIKEEKIPD
;
A
#
# COMPACT_ATOMS: atom_id res chain seq x y z
N MET A 1 3.24 12.49 -7.26
CA MET A 1 3.08 12.72 -5.80
C MET A 1 1.61 12.50 -5.43
N ILE A 2 1.26 12.31 -4.15
CA ILE A 2 -0.12 11.94 -3.76
C ILE A 2 -1.18 12.94 -4.25
N HIS A 3 -0.82 14.22 -4.35
CA HIS A 3 -1.68 15.27 -4.92
C HIS A 3 -2.09 15.05 -6.38
N ASP A 4 -1.33 14.28 -7.17
CA ASP A 4 -1.64 14.06 -8.58
C ASP A 4 -2.84 13.13 -8.79
N PHE A 5 -3.15 12.29 -7.79
CA PHE A 5 -4.21 11.27 -7.89
C PHE A 5 -5.20 11.28 -6.72
N ALA A 6 -4.82 11.84 -5.57
CA ALA A 6 -5.64 11.98 -4.37
C ALA A 6 -5.27 13.25 -3.56
N PRO A 7 -5.49 14.45 -4.12
CA PRO A 7 -5.18 15.73 -3.47
C PRO A 7 -5.90 15.95 -2.13
N GLU A 8 -7.03 15.28 -1.92
CA GLU A 8 -7.74 15.31 -0.64
C GLU A 8 -6.93 14.71 0.52
N LEU A 9 -5.92 13.87 0.25
CA LEU A 9 -5.10 13.21 1.26
C LEU A 9 -3.75 13.92 1.53
N ASP A 10 -3.44 15.00 0.82
CA ASP A 10 -2.13 15.64 0.82
C ASP A 10 -1.74 16.21 2.21
N GLY A 11 -2.74 16.63 3.00
CA GLY A 11 -2.56 17.18 4.34
C GLY A 11 -2.28 16.15 5.45
N ILE A 12 -2.50 14.85 5.20
CA ILE A 12 -2.49 13.81 6.26
C ILE A 12 -1.17 13.04 6.28
N TYR A 13 -0.49 12.95 5.12
CA TYR A 13 0.79 12.25 5.01
C TYR A 13 1.99 13.08 5.46
N ASN A 14 1.80 14.38 5.76
CA ASN A 14 2.86 15.23 6.28
C ASN A 14 2.97 15.10 7.81
N ILE A 15 4.21 14.84 8.26
CA ILE A 15 4.74 14.92 9.63
C ILE A 15 4.69 13.60 10.44
N ARG A 16 5.87 12.97 10.55
CA ARG A 16 6.27 12.12 11.67
C ARG A 16 7.11 12.95 12.63
N GLU A 17 6.58 13.25 13.80
CA GLU A 17 7.37 13.45 15.02
C GLU A 17 6.87 12.41 16.02
N ASP A 18 7.45 11.21 15.99
CA ASP A 18 7.04 10.11 16.88
C ASP A 18 7.97 10.04 18.10
N GLU A 19 7.68 10.82 19.13
CA GLU A 19 8.33 10.76 20.46
C GLU A 19 8.12 9.38 21.14
N SER A 20 7.11 8.61 20.69
CA SER A 20 6.79 7.28 21.22
C SER A 20 7.79 6.18 20.81
N GLU A 21 8.47 6.34 19.66
CA GLU A 21 9.47 5.39 19.17
C GLU A 21 10.70 5.40 20.10
N GLU A 22 11.11 6.57 20.60
CA GLU A 22 12.23 6.71 21.54
C GLU A 22 11.99 5.98 22.87
N GLN A 23 10.77 5.97 23.39
CA GLN A 23 10.46 5.26 24.63
C GLN A 23 10.48 3.73 24.47
N GLN A 24 10.05 3.20 23.32
CA GLN A 24 10.08 1.76 23.09
C GLN A 24 11.47 1.24 22.69
N ILE A 25 12.27 2.04 21.98
CA ILE A 25 13.70 1.76 21.73
C ILE A 25 14.44 1.53 23.06
N LYS A 26 14.12 2.28 24.12
CA LYS A 26 14.72 2.12 25.46
C LYS A 26 14.46 0.75 26.10
N THR A 27 13.46 -0.01 25.67
CA THR A 27 13.08 -1.31 26.29
C THR A 27 13.62 -2.55 25.58
N GLY A 28 14.29 -2.41 24.43
CA GLY A 28 14.89 -3.53 23.67
C GLY A 28 13.92 -4.51 23.00
N ARG A 29 12.66 -4.61 23.47
CA ARG A 29 11.61 -5.48 22.91
C ARG A 29 11.24 -5.12 21.46
N LEU A 30 11.41 -3.86 21.05
CA LEU A 30 11.10 -3.42 19.70
C LEU A 30 12.04 -4.04 18.66
N HIS A 31 13.34 -4.10 18.95
CA HIS A 31 14.33 -4.71 18.05
C HIS A 31 14.16 -6.21 17.94
N GLU A 32 13.85 -6.86 19.07
CA GLU A 32 13.53 -8.29 19.12
C GLU A 32 12.32 -8.63 18.23
N ASN A 33 11.21 -7.90 18.39
CA ASN A 33 10.02 -8.05 17.56
C ASN A 33 10.32 -7.83 16.08
N ARG A 34 11.07 -6.77 15.73
CA ARG A 34 11.48 -6.48 14.35
C ARG A 34 12.31 -7.60 13.73
N ILE A 35 13.25 -8.16 14.50
CA ILE A 35 14.07 -9.29 14.07
C ILE A 35 13.21 -10.54 13.89
N LEU A 36 12.29 -10.82 14.82
CA LEU A 36 11.35 -11.94 14.69
C LEU A 36 10.45 -11.77 13.45
N GLY A 37 10.01 -10.55 13.15
CA GLY A 37 9.28 -10.20 11.95
C GLY A 37 10.07 -10.44 10.66
N ILE A 38 11.36 -10.08 10.65
CA ILE A 38 12.27 -10.38 9.51
C ILE A 38 12.45 -11.89 9.33
N MET A 39 12.62 -12.64 10.42
CA MET A 39 12.70 -14.10 10.37
C MET A 39 11.43 -14.69 9.76
N LEU A 40 10.26 -14.14 10.15
CA LEU A 40 8.96 -14.55 9.64
C LEU A 40 8.79 -14.26 8.15
N LYS A 41 9.24 -13.08 7.70
CA LYS A 41 9.28 -12.72 6.28
C LYS A 41 10.08 -13.75 5.47
N PHE A 42 11.33 -14.03 5.87
CA PHE A 42 12.15 -15.00 5.17
C PHE A 42 11.51 -16.39 5.13
N TYR A 43 10.88 -16.82 6.21
CA TYR A 43 10.16 -18.08 6.24
C TYR A 43 9.01 -18.13 5.22
N LEU A 44 8.21 -17.07 5.13
CA LEU A 44 7.10 -16.95 4.18
C LEU A 44 7.59 -16.88 2.72
N GLU A 45 8.78 -16.32 2.48
CA GLU A 45 9.47 -16.33 1.19
C GLU A 45 10.15 -17.69 0.87
N GLY A 46 9.91 -18.73 1.68
CA GLY A 46 10.48 -20.07 1.48
C GLY A 46 11.91 -20.25 1.99
N LYS A 47 12.53 -19.19 2.52
CA LYS A 47 13.90 -19.21 3.05
C LYS A 47 13.91 -19.61 4.54
N LYS A 48 14.08 -20.91 4.80
CA LYS A 48 14.05 -21.46 6.15
C LYS A 48 15.32 -21.24 6.98
N LYS A 49 16.48 -21.07 6.33
CA LYS A 49 17.79 -20.86 6.96
C LYS A 49 18.26 -19.43 6.72
N VAL A 50 18.48 -18.68 7.79
CA VAL A 50 18.83 -17.25 7.72
C VAL A 50 20.06 -16.96 8.57
N THR A 51 21.02 -16.22 8.02
CA THR A 51 22.23 -15.78 8.70
C THR A 51 22.04 -14.40 9.36
N THR A 52 22.88 -14.08 10.34
CA THR A 52 22.89 -12.74 10.95
C THR A 52 23.13 -11.62 9.94
N ARG A 53 23.94 -11.87 8.90
CA ARG A 53 24.20 -10.88 7.83
C ARG A 53 22.94 -10.62 7.00
N GLU A 54 22.17 -11.64 6.70
CA GLU A 54 20.92 -11.49 5.94
C GLU A 54 19.87 -10.74 6.75
N VAL A 55 19.74 -11.04 8.05
CA VAL A 55 18.88 -10.26 8.95
C VAL A 55 19.32 -8.80 9.00
N GLU A 56 20.63 -8.52 9.08
CA GLU A 56 21.15 -7.15 9.07
C GLU A 56 20.81 -6.40 7.78
N LEU A 57 21.07 -7.02 6.62
CA LEU A 57 20.78 -6.41 5.32
C LEU A 57 19.29 -6.13 5.17
N GLU A 58 18.44 -7.04 5.63
CA GLU A 58 17.00 -6.88 5.58
C GLU A 58 16.53 -5.80 6.58
N TYR A 59 17.04 -5.81 7.80
CA TYR A 59 16.71 -4.84 8.85
C TYR A 59 16.98 -3.40 8.39
N LYS A 60 18.12 -3.17 7.72
CA LYS A 60 18.53 -1.87 7.16
C LYS A 60 17.57 -1.33 6.10
N LYS A 61 16.79 -2.18 5.43
CA LYS A 61 15.79 -1.73 4.44
C LYS A 61 14.57 -1.09 5.10
N TYR A 62 14.26 -1.49 6.34
CA TYR A 62 12.99 -1.16 7.00
C TYR A 62 13.16 -0.24 8.22
N PHE A 63 14.34 -0.22 8.84
CA PHE A 63 14.56 0.40 10.14
C PHE A 63 15.90 1.15 10.21
N LYS A 64 16.02 2.05 11.19
CA LYS A 64 17.28 2.73 11.52
C LYS A 64 18.38 1.70 11.80
N ASP A 65 19.53 1.89 11.17
CA ASP A 65 20.66 0.96 11.26
C ASP A 65 21.08 0.67 12.72
N ILE A 66 21.42 -0.59 12.99
CA ILE A 66 21.93 -1.08 14.27
C ILE A 66 23.13 -2.00 14.03
N ALA A 67 24.03 -2.07 15.01
CA ALA A 67 25.22 -2.91 14.91
C ALA A 67 24.86 -4.39 14.71
N ARG A 68 25.63 -5.10 13.88
CA ARG A 68 25.48 -6.55 13.68
C ARG A 68 25.56 -7.34 14.99
N SER A 69 26.38 -6.88 15.94
CA SER A 69 26.46 -7.45 17.29
C SER A 69 25.12 -7.39 18.02
N THR A 70 24.41 -6.27 17.92
CA THR A 70 23.05 -6.10 18.47
C THR A 70 22.06 -7.07 17.85
N ILE A 71 22.08 -7.25 16.53
CA ILE A 71 21.23 -8.25 15.84
C ILE A 71 21.55 -9.67 16.32
N SER A 72 22.84 -10.00 16.43
CA SER A 72 23.30 -11.29 16.97
C SER A 72 22.79 -11.50 18.40
N THR A 73 22.82 -10.47 19.25
CA THR A 73 22.30 -10.54 20.62
C THR A 73 20.82 -10.94 20.62
N TYR A 74 19.97 -10.24 19.87
CA TYR A 74 18.54 -10.54 19.81
C TYR A 74 18.23 -11.91 19.18
N LEU A 75 18.97 -12.33 18.15
CA LEU A 75 18.82 -13.68 17.58
C LEU A 75 19.15 -14.77 18.61
N ASN A 76 20.17 -14.55 19.46
CA ASN A 76 20.48 -15.49 20.54
C ASN A 76 19.47 -15.41 21.70
N MET A 77 18.83 -14.26 21.94
CA MET A 77 17.72 -14.14 22.90
C MET A 77 16.51 -14.95 22.43
N LEU A 78 16.06 -14.75 21.19
CA LEU A 78 14.96 -15.52 20.57
C LEU A 78 15.25 -17.03 20.56
N LYS A 79 16.53 -17.41 20.42
CA LYS A 79 16.96 -18.81 20.58
C LYS A 79 16.81 -19.29 22.03
N LYS A 80 17.22 -18.49 23.01
CA LYS A 80 17.10 -18.82 24.44
C LYS A 80 15.64 -18.98 24.86
N GLU A 81 14.74 -18.24 24.22
CA GLU A 81 13.28 -18.30 24.41
C GLU A 81 12.60 -19.39 23.59
N ALA A 82 13.37 -20.31 22.97
CA ALA A 82 12.88 -21.44 22.18
C ALA A 82 12.03 -21.06 20.95
N MET A 83 12.11 -19.81 20.47
CA MET A 83 11.48 -19.42 19.20
C MET A 83 12.34 -19.84 18.00
N LEU A 84 13.66 -19.78 18.15
CA LEU A 84 14.62 -20.10 17.09
C LEU A 84 15.57 -21.23 17.51
N ILE A 85 15.98 -22.03 16.54
CA ILE A 85 17.12 -22.94 16.65
C ILE A 85 18.32 -22.40 15.86
N LYS A 86 19.51 -22.90 16.20
CA LYS A 86 20.78 -22.46 15.62
C LYS A 86 21.55 -23.66 15.10
N GLU A 87 21.91 -23.60 13.83
CA GLU A 87 22.74 -24.60 13.14
C GLU A 87 24.05 -23.93 12.70
N ARG A 88 25.15 -24.70 12.72
CA ARG A 88 26.46 -24.24 12.24
C ARG A 88 26.88 -25.06 11.05
N ASP A 89 27.31 -24.37 10.01
CA ASP A 89 28.01 -24.96 8.87
C ASP A 89 29.37 -24.27 8.75
N GLY A 90 30.41 -24.94 9.26
CA GLY A 90 31.74 -24.35 9.44
C GLY A 90 31.72 -23.07 10.29
N ARG A 91 32.08 -21.93 9.67
CA ARG A 91 32.08 -20.60 10.32
C ARG A 91 30.73 -19.88 10.20
N ILE A 92 29.80 -20.40 9.40
CA ILE A 92 28.52 -19.77 9.14
C ILE A 92 27.50 -20.26 10.17
N VAL A 93 26.72 -19.31 10.69
CA VAL A 93 25.66 -19.58 11.66
C VAL A 93 24.32 -19.31 10.99
N TYR A 94 23.46 -20.32 11.00
CA TYR A 94 22.08 -20.22 10.54
C TYR A 94 21.12 -20.23 11.73
N TYR A 95 20.10 -19.39 11.64
CA TYR A 95 18.94 -19.36 12.52
C TYR A 95 17.72 -19.84 11.74
N MET A 96 16.87 -20.61 12.40
CA MET A 96 15.63 -21.17 11.84
C MET A 96 14.57 -21.12 12.93
N PHE A 97 13.29 -21.08 12.56
CA PHE A 97 12.23 -21.29 13.54
C PHE A 97 12.31 -22.70 14.14
N GLN A 98 12.15 -22.81 15.46
CA GLN A 98 12.10 -24.10 16.13
C GLN A 98 10.88 -24.92 15.70
N GLU A 99 9.73 -24.24 15.63
CA GLU A 99 8.47 -24.78 15.12
C GLU A 99 8.00 -23.93 13.94
N PRO A 100 7.40 -24.52 12.89
CA PRO A 100 6.86 -23.73 11.81
C PRO A 100 5.83 -22.72 12.37
N PRO A 101 5.91 -21.44 12.01
CA PRO A 101 4.90 -20.47 12.42
C PRO A 101 3.52 -20.92 11.90
N PRO A 102 2.42 -20.54 12.59
CA PRO A 102 1.07 -20.98 12.23
C PRO A 102 0.78 -20.76 10.74
N LYS A 103 0.26 -21.78 10.03
CA LYS A 103 0.05 -21.74 8.56
C LYS A 103 -0.82 -20.57 8.09
N ALA A 104 -1.74 -20.12 8.94
CA ALA A 104 -2.49 -18.89 8.77
C ALA A 104 -1.91 -17.84 9.72
N ILE A 105 -0.76 -17.25 9.35
CA ILE A 105 -0.27 -16.08 10.06
C ILE A 105 -1.27 -14.97 9.77
N SER A 106 -2.11 -14.65 10.75
CA SER A 106 -2.95 -13.47 10.65
C SER A 106 -2.06 -12.28 10.35
N GLY A 107 -2.44 -11.45 9.37
CA GLY A 107 -1.76 -10.19 9.10
C GLY A 107 -1.50 -9.40 10.39
N PHE A 108 -2.40 -9.52 11.38
CA PHE A 108 -2.24 -9.01 12.75
C PHE A 108 -0.93 -9.43 13.45
N TRP A 109 -0.59 -10.72 13.44
CA TRP A 109 0.62 -11.22 14.11
C TRP A 109 1.88 -10.83 13.36
N PHE A 110 1.81 -10.81 12.03
CA PHE A 110 2.92 -10.33 11.20
C PHE A 110 3.16 -8.83 11.42
N THR A 111 2.12 -8.00 11.42
CA THR A 111 2.23 -6.53 11.49
C THR A 111 2.60 -6.01 12.88
N ARG A 112 2.32 -6.77 13.96
CA ARG A 112 2.86 -6.48 15.30
C ARG A 112 4.36 -6.68 15.41
N LEU A 113 4.93 -7.55 14.57
CA LEU A 113 6.35 -7.93 14.63
C LEU A 113 7.17 -7.26 13.53
N PHE A 114 6.60 -7.09 12.34
CA PHE A 114 7.25 -6.54 11.16
C PHE A 114 6.53 -5.27 10.68
N CYS A 115 7.30 -4.21 10.44
CA CYS A 115 6.76 -2.99 9.86
C CYS A 115 6.57 -3.19 8.36
N ILE A 116 5.31 -3.30 7.96
CA ILE A 116 4.87 -3.43 6.57
C ILE A 116 4.83 -2.08 5.82
N ASP A 117 5.09 -0.95 6.49
CA ASP A 117 5.12 0.37 5.85
C ASP A 117 6.02 0.39 4.61
N PRO A 118 7.32 0.02 4.71
CA PRO A 118 8.20 0.24 3.59
C PRO A 118 7.90 -0.64 2.36
N PRO A 119 7.47 -1.93 2.48
CA PRO A 119 6.98 -2.70 1.33
C PRO A 119 5.81 -2.04 0.59
N TYR A 120 4.80 -1.53 1.30
CA TYR A 120 3.68 -0.85 0.65
C TYR A 120 4.10 0.49 0.04
N PHE A 121 4.97 1.26 0.69
CA PHE A 121 5.50 2.50 0.10
C PHE A 121 6.35 2.24 -1.15
N TYR A 122 7.22 1.23 -1.13
CA TYR A 122 7.98 0.82 -2.31
C TYR A 122 7.04 0.48 -3.47
N ARG A 123 5.97 -0.29 -3.19
CA ARG A 123 4.94 -0.62 -4.18
C ARG A 123 4.20 0.62 -4.70
N ALA A 124 3.82 1.55 -3.81
CA ALA A 124 3.19 2.81 -4.20
C ALA A 124 4.11 3.67 -5.09
N ILE A 125 5.40 3.77 -4.75
CA ILE A 125 6.41 4.49 -5.53
C ILE A 125 6.57 3.84 -6.91
N TYR A 126 6.61 2.51 -6.96
CA TYR A 126 6.65 1.78 -8.22
C TYR A 126 5.47 2.13 -9.13
N TYR A 127 4.23 2.02 -8.65
CA TYR A 127 3.06 2.41 -9.44
C TYR A 127 3.02 3.91 -9.77
N ALA A 128 3.49 4.77 -8.88
CA ALA A 128 3.63 6.20 -9.19
C ALA A 128 4.64 6.44 -10.33
N SER A 129 5.70 5.63 -10.43
CA SER A 129 6.62 5.70 -11.56
C SER A 129 5.94 5.31 -12.87
N LEU A 130 5.12 4.26 -12.87
CA LEU A 130 4.31 3.85 -14.03
C LEU A 130 3.31 4.93 -14.44
N TYR A 131 2.69 5.60 -13.47
CA TYR A 131 1.81 6.74 -13.72
C TYR A 131 2.53 7.86 -14.49
N SER A 132 3.76 8.20 -14.06
CA SER A 132 4.58 9.23 -14.71
C SER A 132 5.02 8.87 -16.13
N ILE A 133 5.24 7.58 -16.42
CA ILE A 133 5.65 7.11 -17.75
C ILE A 133 4.51 6.50 -18.57
N ALA A 134 3.25 6.61 -18.13
CA ALA A 134 2.09 5.97 -18.76
C ALA A 134 1.97 6.26 -20.25
N LYS A 135 2.28 7.49 -20.67
CA LYS A 135 2.30 7.88 -22.09
C LYS A 135 3.27 7.02 -22.91
N LYS A 136 4.48 6.80 -22.39
CA LYS A 136 5.51 5.98 -23.04
C LYS A 136 5.04 4.52 -23.14
N ILE A 137 4.51 3.98 -22.04
CA ILE A 137 3.94 2.62 -21.98
C ILE A 137 2.87 2.45 -23.07
N VAL A 138 1.96 3.41 -23.20
CA VAL A 138 0.89 3.34 -24.19
C VAL A 138 1.41 3.45 -25.62
N ILE A 139 2.34 4.36 -25.91
CA ILE A 139 2.92 4.49 -27.26
C ILE A 139 3.61 3.20 -27.71
N GLU A 140 4.30 2.52 -26.79
CA GLU A 140 5.01 1.27 -27.09
C GLU A 140 4.07 0.08 -27.32
N ASN A 141 2.81 0.15 -26.84
CA ASN A 141 1.92 -1.01 -26.77
C ASN A 141 0.54 -0.82 -27.45
N ALA A 142 0.16 0.38 -27.88
CA ALA A 142 -1.17 0.66 -28.43
C ALA A 142 -1.23 0.59 -29.97
N GLN A 143 -2.41 0.24 -30.50
CA GLN A 143 -2.73 0.45 -31.92
C GLN A 143 -2.97 1.94 -32.18
N LYS A 144 -2.46 2.44 -33.33
CA LYS A 144 -2.51 3.86 -33.70
C LYS A 144 -3.90 4.46 -33.57
N GLY A 145 -4.02 5.60 -32.87
CA GLY A 145 -5.21 6.45 -32.85
C GLY A 145 -6.03 6.46 -31.55
N ASN A 146 -5.70 5.63 -30.55
CA ASN A 146 -6.38 5.59 -29.24
C ASN A 146 -5.45 5.89 -28.05
N GLU A 147 -4.26 6.44 -28.32
CA GLU A 147 -3.20 6.58 -27.32
C GLU A 147 -3.60 7.50 -26.17
N GLN A 148 -4.28 8.61 -26.44
CA GLN A 148 -4.65 9.58 -25.40
C GLN A 148 -5.70 9.03 -24.42
N VAL A 149 -6.71 8.34 -24.95
CA VAL A 149 -7.75 7.71 -24.13
C VAL A 149 -7.15 6.58 -23.29
N LEU A 150 -6.31 5.75 -23.90
CA LEU A 150 -5.67 4.64 -23.21
C LEU A 150 -4.67 5.12 -22.15
N GLU A 151 -3.94 6.22 -22.38
CA GLU A 151 -3.10 6.88 -21.39
C GLU A 151 -3.94 7.33 -20.18
N GLY A 152 -5.07 8.01 -20.42
CA GLY A 152 -5.98 8.45 -19.37
C GLY A 152 -6.50 7.28 -18.54
N ASN A 153 -6.97 6.22 -19.19
CA ASN A 153 -7.49 5.03 -18.51
C ASN A 153 -6.41 4.28 -17.73
N LEU A 154 -5.20 4.16 -18.28
CA LEU A 154 -4.08 3.54 -17.57
C LEU A 154 -3.72 4.34 -16.31
N LYS A 155 -3.57 5.67 -16.44
CA LYS A 155 -3.33 6.57 -15.30
C LYS A 155 -4.42 6.46 -14.24
N TYR A 156 -5.66 6.38 -14.68
CA TYR A 156 -6.81 6.20 -13.81
C TYR A 156 -6.72 4.90 -13.00
N LEU A 157 -6.50 3.76 -13.66
CA LEU A 157 -6.34 2.46 -12.98
C LEU A 157 -5.16 2.46 -12.00
N ILE A 158 -4.03 3.05 -12.40
CA ILE A 158 -2.87 3.20 -11.53
C ILE A 158 -3.20 4.06 -10.30
N GLY A 159 -3.95 5.15 -10.46
CA GLY A 159 -4.42 5.97 -9.34
C GLY A 159 -5.25 5.18 -8.34
N VAL A 160 -6.19 4.35 -8.83
CA VAL A 160 -7.00 3.45 -7.98
C VAL A 160 -6.11 2.42 -7.27
N ILE A 161 -5.14 1.83 -7.97
CA ILE A 161 -4.17 0.88 -7.38
C ILE A 161 -3.42 1.54 -6.21
N ILE A 162 -2.89 2.76 -6.41
CA ILE A 162 -2.13 3.45 -5.36
C ILE A 162 -3.01 3.73 -4.13
N LEU A 163 -4.25 4.18 -4.33
CA LEU A 163 -5.19 4.38 -3.22
C LEU A 163 -5.48 3.08 -2.45
N LEU A 164 -5.65 1.97 -3.17
CA LEU A 164 -5.84 0.66 -2.56
C LEU A 164 -4.59 0.17 -1.82
N ILE A 165 -3.39 0.47 -2.31
CA ILE A 165 -2.11 0.18 -1.62
C ILE A 165 -2.08 0.91 -0.29
N LEU A 166 -2.41 2.21 -0.29
CA LEU A 166 -2.45 3.03 0.91
C LEU A 166 -3.52 2.54 1.90
N LYS A 167 -4.70 2.15 1.42
CA LYS A 167 -5.75 1.54 2.24
C LYS A 167 -5.28 0.23 2.86
N ASN A 168 -4.80 -0.70 2.04
CA ASN A 168 -4.28 -1.99 2.49
C ASN A 168 -3.20 -1.78 3.56
N ARG A 169 -2.23 -0.89 3.31
CA ARG A 169 -1.22 -0.51 4.31
C ARG A 169 -1.86 -0.04 5.62
N ASN A 170 -2.76 0.93 5.57
CA ASN A 170 -3.36 1.52 6.77
C ASN A 170 -4.18 0.51 7.58
N GLU A 171 -4.97 -0.34 6.92
CA GLU A 171 -5.72 -1.42 7.58
C GLU A 171 -4.83 -2.37 8.37
N LYS A 172 -3.63 -2.67 7.87
CA LYS A 172 -2.67 -3.51 8.59
C LYS A 172 -1.87 -2.72 9.63
N CYS A 173 -1.63 -1.42 9.39
CA CYS A 173 -0.93 -0.56 10.34
C CYS A 173 -1.76 -0.24 11.58
N THR A 174 -3.10 -0.16 11.50
CA THR A 174 -3.94 -0.02 12.70
C THR A 174 -3.87 -1.22 13.64
N LEU A 175 -3.47 -2.39 13.12
CA LEU A 175 -3.17 -3.58 13.92
C LEU A 175 -1.84 -3.46 14.69
N CYS A 176 -0.97 -2.53 14.27
CA CYS A 176 0.27 -2.21 14.97
C CYS A 176 -0.03 -1.38 16.22
N GLN A 177 0.75 -1.61 17.28
CA GLN A 177 0.65 -0.84 18.53
C GLN A 177 0.85 0.68 18.35
N PHE A 178 1.58 1.08 17.31
CA PHE A 178 1.81 2.49 16.96
C PHE A 178 0.71 3.07 16.05
N GLY A 179 -0.09 2.23 15.40
CA GLY A 179 -1.14 2.66 14.48
C GLY A 179 -2.51 2.87 15.12
N LYS A 180 -2.63 2.75 16.45
CA LYS A 180 -3.86 3.01 17.20
C LYS A 180 -4.18 4.49 17.42
N GLN A 181 -3.40 5.39 16.82
CA GLN A 181 -3.63 6.83 16.93
C GLN A 181 -4.84 7.22 16.06
N GLU A 182 -5.67 8.14 16.56
CA GLU A 182 -6.90 8.63 15.90
C GLU A 182 -6.65 9.11 14.46
N ARG A 183 -5.49 9.73 14.19
CA ARG A 183 -5.08 10.12 12.84
C ARG A 183 -5.09 8.99 11.81
N TYR A 184 -4.75 7.75 12.21
CA TYR A 184 -4.74 6.60 11.31
C TYR A 184 -6.14 6.05 11.07
N ILE A 185 -7.05 6.22 12.03
CA ILE A 185 -8.47 5.86 11.87
C ILE A 185 -9.11 6.83 10.87
N ASN A 186 -8.92 8.14 11.07
CA ASN A 186 -9.43 9.16 10.16
C ASN A 186 -8.89 8.98 8.72
N LEU A 187 -7.61 8.61 8.60
CA LEU A 187 -7.01 8.32 7.29
C LEU A 187 -7.68 7.13 6.57
N ILE A 188 -8.14 6.10 7.30
CA ILE A 188 -8.88 4.99 6.70
C ILE A 188 -10.23 5.47 6.16
N GLU A 189 -10.95 6.28 6.94
CA GLU A 189 -12.26 6.82 6.51
C GLU A 189 -12.14 7.69 5.27
N GLU A 190 -11.09 8.53 5.21
CA GLU A 190 -10.82 9.35 4.03
C GLU A 190 -10.41 8.51 2.81
N LEU A 191 -9.59 7.48 3.01
CA LEU A 191 -9.24 6.54 1.95
C LEU A 191 -10.46 5.78 1.43
N ASP A 192 -11.36 5.38 2.31
CA ASP A 192 -12.61 4.70 1.95
C ASP A 192 -13.53 5.62 1.13
N SER A 193 -13.65 6.87 1.54
CA SER A 193 -14.38 7.89 0.81
C SER A 193 -13.78 8.15 -0.58
N ALA A 194 -12.46 8.36 -0.64
CA ALA A 194 -11.72 8.60 -1.88
C ALA A 194 -11.79 7.42 -2.86
N LEU A 195 -11.73 6.19 -2.33
CA LEU A 195 -11.89 4.96 -3.11
C LEU A 195 -13.32 4.82 -3.62
N LYS A 196 -14.32 5.01 -2.77
CA LYS A 196 -15.73 4.97 -3.18
C LYS A 196 -15.99 5.95 -4.32
N ASP A 197 -15.48 7.18 -4.22
CA ASP A 197 -15.60 8.19 -5.27
C ASP A 197 -14.92 7.83 -6.60
N ARG A 198 -14.00 6.85 -6.59
CA ARG A 198 -13.25 6.38 -7.75
C ARG A 198 -13.57 4.94 -8.16
N THR A 199 -14.48 4.23 -7.49
CA THR A 199 -14.75 2.83 -7.82
C THR A 199 -16.23 2.46 -7.85
N ASP A 200 -17.13 3.36 -7.46
CA ASP A 200 -18.58 3.13 -7.30
C ASP A 200 -19.25 2.41 -8.49
N VAL A 201 -18.88 2.81 -9.71
CA VAL A 201 -19.49 2.32 -10.96
C VAL A 201 -18.59 1.38 -11.73
N LEU A 202 -17.40 1.07 -11.20
CA LEU A 202 -16.48 0.14 -11.86
C LEU A 202 -16.95 -1.31 -11.66
N PRO A 203 -16.74 -2.18 -12.66
CA PRO A 203 -17.08 -3.59 -12.54
C PRO A 203 -16.39 -4.28 -11.36
N SER A 204 -17.14 -5.11 -10.64
CA SER A 204 -16.67 -5.77 -9.42
C SER A 204 -15.53 -6.76 -9.70
N ASP A 205 -15.53 -7.42 -10.85
CA ASP A 205 -14.46 -8.32 -11.29
C ASP A 205 -13.11 -7.57 -11.45
N LEU A 206 -13.12 -6.39 -12.08
CA LEU A 206 -11.96 -5.52 -12.19
C LEU A 206 -11.45 -5.10 -10.80
N LEU A 207 -12.36 -4.67 -9.92
CA LEU A 207 -12.02 -4.21 -8.58
C LEU A 207 -11.43 -5.32 -7.71
N GLU A 208 -11.97 -6.53 -7.78
CA GLU A 208 -11.43 -7.67 -7.03
C GLU A 208 -10.01 -8.01 -7.47
N ILE A 209 -9.76 -8.04 -8.78
CA ILE A 209 -8.43 -8.32 -9.33
C ILE A 209 -7.43 -7.25 -8.89
N ILE A 210 -7.78 -5.97 -9.09
CA ILE A 210 -6.91 -4.85 -8.69
C ILE A 210 -6.62 -4.87 -7.18
N LYS A 211 -7.64 -5.15 -6.36
CA LYS A 211 -7.51 -5.17 -4.89
C LYS A 211 -6.66 -6.34 -4.39
N LYS A 212 -6.81 -7.52 -4.97
CA LYS A 212 -6.13 -8.74 -4.51
C LYS A 212 -4.73 -8.88 -5.09
N GLU A 213 -4.55 -8.62 -6.39
CA GLU A 213 -3.28 -8.89 -7.08
C GLU A 213 -2.37 -7.66 -7.12
N TYR A 214 -2.91 -6.51 -7.50
CA TYR A 214 -2.09 -5.33 -7.83
C TYR A 214 -1.79 -4.47 -6.60
N SER A 215 -2.75 -4.27 -5.70
CA SER A 215 -2.58 -3.39 -4.54
C SER A 215 -2.08 -4.08 -3.26
N GLU A 216 -2.00 -5.40 -3.26
CA GLU A 216 -1.50 -6.19 -2.13
C GLU A 216 -0.02 -6.54 -2.32
N ILE A 217 0.74 -6.67 -1.22
CA ILE A 217 2.13 -7.14 -1.30
C ILE A 217 2.17 -8.66 -1.43
N ALA A 218 3.24 -9.20 -2.02
CA ALA A 218 3.41 -10.64 -2.27
C ALA A 218 3.20 -11.50 -1.01
N LEU A 219 3.67 -11.00 0.13
CA LEU A 219 3.51 -11.66 1.41
C LEU A 219 2.05 -11.93 1.82
N PHE A 220 1.12 -11.09 1.36
CA PHE A 220 -0.31 -11.20 1.64
C PHE A 220 -1.10 -11.67 0.41
N GLY A 221 -0.43 -12.33 -0.54
CA GLY A 221 -1.07 -12.93 -1.72
C GLY A 221 -1.19 -12.00 -2.92
N GLY A 222 -0.55 -10.83 -2.89
CA GLY A 222 -0.42 -9.97 -4.06
C GLY A 222 0.65 -10.44 -5.05
N MET A 223 0.76 -9.75 -6.17
CA MET A 223 1.75 -10.02 -7.22
C MET A 223 3.18 -9.61 -6.81
N ASN A 224 4.20 -10.31 -7.30
CA ASN A 224 5.60 -9.98 -7.05
C ASN A 224 6.18 -9.06 -8.14
N ILE A 225 6.03 -7.75 -7.94
CA ILE A 225 6.52 -6.71 -8.88
C ILE A 225 8.06 -6.63 -9.01
N THR A 226 8.82 -7.51 -8.35
CA THR A 226 10.30 -7.52 -8.46
C THR A 226 10.80 -8.46 -9.54
N GLU A 227 9.94 -9.29 -10.12
CA GLU A 227 10.28 -10.22 -11.19
C GLU A 227 9.94 -9.61 -12.56
N GLU A 228 10.93 -9.47 -13.45
CA GLU A 228 10.79 -8.78 -14.74
C GLU A 228 9.67 -9.36 -15.63
N GLN A 229 9.52 -10.69 -15.62
CA GLN A 229 8.47 -11.37 -16.35
C GLN A 229 7.07 -11.04 -15.79
N GLU A 230 6.92 -11.01 -14.47
CA GLU A 230 5.64 -10.63 -13.83
C GLU A 230 5.32 -9.16 -14.09
N GLU A 231 6.32 -8.27 -14.13
CA GLU A 231 6.17 -6.85 -14.45
C GLU A 231 5.63 -6.63 -15.87
N ILE A 232 6.18 -7.31 -16.88
CA ILE A 232 5.70 -7.20 -18.26
C ILE A 232 4.25 -7.67 -18.36
N GLU A 233 3.94 -8.85 -17.81
CA GLU A 233 2.59 -9.41 -17.81
C GLU A 233 1.58 -8.51 -17.08
N MET A 234 2.02 -7.89 -15.98
CA MET A 234 1.24 -6.92 -15.22
C MET A 234 0.87 -5.70 -16.08
N ILE A 235 1.84 -5.09 -16.75
CA ILE A 235 1.64 -3.91 -17.60
C ILE A 235 0.68 -4.24 -18.75
N GLU A 236 0.89 -5.36 -19.43
CA GLU A 236 0.01 -5.81 -20.51
C GLU A 236 -1.43 -6.03 -20.04
N ARG A 237 -1.61 -6.64 -18.87
CA ARG A 237 -2.95 -6.85 -18.28
C ARG A 237 -3.62 -5.53 -17.92
N LEU A 238 -2.88 -4.56 -17.35
CA LEU A 238 -3.42 -3.24 -17.05
C LEU A 238 -3.86 -2.50 -18.31
N LEU A 239 -3.09 -2.59 -19.40
CA LEU A 239 -3.48 -2.03 -20.70
C LEU A 239 -4.74 -2.72 -21.26
N LYS A 240 -4.83 -4.05 -21.13
CA LYS A 240 -6.03 -4.81 -21.52
C LYS A 240 -7.26 -4.36 -20.70
N PHE A 241 -7.11 -4.11 -19.40
CA PHE A 241 -8.18 -3.57 -18.58
C PHE A 241 -8.56 -2.14 -18.97
N ALA A 242 -7.57 -1.27 -19.19
CA ALA A 242 -7.78 0.11 -19.64
C ALA A 242 -8.54 0.17 -20.97
N TYR A 243 -8.31 -0.80 -21.86
CA TYR A 243 -9.07 -0.95 -23.11
C TYR A 243 -10.45 -1.56 -22.88
N LYS A 244 -10.53 -2.71 -22.19
CA LYS A 244 -11.76 -3.49 -21.99
C LYS A 244 -12.83 -2.68 -21.26
N TYR A 245 -12.45 -1.95 -20.20
CA TYR A 245 -13.35 -1.22 -19.32
C TYR A 245 -13.39 0.29 -19.62
N ASN A 246 -13.00 0.70 -20.83
CA ASN A 246 -12.92 2.11 -21.22
C ASN A 246 -14.19 2.91 -20.87
N LYS A 247 -15.37 2.38 -21.22
CA LYS A 247 -16.64 3.08 -20.97
C LYS A 247 -16.94 3.26 -19.49
N ASP A 248 -16.64 2.25 -18.67
CA ASP A 248 -16.88 2.30 -17.23
C ASP A 248 -15.92 3.29 -16.56
N ILE A 249 -14.65 3.30 -16.99
CA ILE A 249 -13.62 4.24 -16.53
C ILE A 249 -13.99 5.68 -16.91
N GLU A 250 -14.42 5.90 -18.16
CA GLU A 250 -14.86 7.21 -18.65
C GLU A 250 -16.07 7.72 -17.84
N PHE A 251 -17.06 6.86 -17.62
CA PHE A 251 -18.22 7.18 -16.81
C PHE A 251 -17.85 7.51 -15.36
N GLN A 252 -17.00 6.70 -14.71
CA GLN A 252 -16.54 6.98 -13.34
C GLN A 252 -15.73 8.27 -13.26
N THR A 253 -14.90 8.56 -14.27
CA THR A 253 -14.12 9.81 -14.34
C THR A 253 -15.03 11.03 -14.44
N MET A 254 -16.07 10.96 -15.27
CA MET A 254 -17.10 12.01 -15.37
C MET A 254 -17.84 12.20 -14.04
N VAL A 255 -18.26 11.11 -13.39
CA VAL A 255 -18.94 11.17 -12.08
C VAL A 255 -18.04 11.79 -11.02
N LEU A 256 -16.77 11.41 -10.98
CA LEU A 256 -15.77 11.96 -10.07
C LEU A 256 -15.60 13.48 -10.29
N GLY A 257 -15.48 13.93 -11.54
CA GLY A 257 -15.38 15.36 -11.88
C GLY A 257 -16.53 16.17 -11.28
N ARG A 258 -17.77 15.72 -11.48
CA ARG A 258 -18.97 16.38 -10.92
C ARG A 258 -18.95 16.42 -9.38
N ARG A 259 -18.50 15.35 -8.72
CA ARG A 259 -18.40 15.29 -7.25
C ARG A 259 -17.34 16.27 -6.73
N LEU A 260 -16.20 16.38 -7.41
CA LEU A 260 -15.13 17.32 -7.04
C LEU A 260 -15.55 18.77 -7.25
N GLU A 261 -16.22 19.09 -8.36
CA GLU A 261 -16.79 20.42 -8.62
C GLU A 261 -17.80 20.82 -7.54
N SER A 262 -18.71 19.90 -7.18
CA SER A 262 -19.70 20.13 -6.12
C SER A 262 -19.04 20.40 -4.76
N LYS A 263 -18.02 19.60 -4.38
CA LYS A 263 -17.25 19.80 -3.14
C LYS A 263 -16.49 21.13 -3.14
N SER A 264 -15.96 21.55 -4.29
CA SER A 264 -15.31 22.85 -4.44
C SER A 264 -16.29 24.01 -4.24
N LEU A 265 -17.48 23.92 -4.86
CA LEU A 265 -18.54 24.93 -4.74
C LEU A 265 -19.05 25.08 -3.30
N GLN A 266 -19.22 23.96 -2.58
CA GLN A 266 -19.56 23.95 -1.15
C GLN A 266 -18.48 24.60 -0.28
N LYS A 267 -17.20 24.34 -0.55
CA LYS A 267 -16.08 24.98 0.17
C LYS A 267 -15.98 26.49 -0.09
N THR A 268 -16.44 26.97 -1.24
CA THR A 268 -16.47 28.39 -1.59
C THR A 268 -17.73 29.14 -1.11
N GLY A 269 -18.66 28.47 -0.42
CA GLY A 269 -19.84 29.11 0.18
C GLY A 269 -20.88 29.62 -0.83
N ILE A 270 -20.89 29.11 -2.06
CA ILE A 270 -21.93 29.44 -3.03
C ILE A 270 -23.06 28.41 -2.86
N ASP A 271 -23.95 28.67 -1.90
CA ASP A 271 -25.27 28.06 -1.86
C ASP A 271 -26.04 28.51 -3.12
N SER A 272 -25.86 27.78 -4.22
CA SER A 272 -26.75 27.88 -5.37
C SER A 272 -27.94 26.96 -5.11
N ASN A 273 -28.92 27.48 -4.37
CA ASN A 273 -30.23 26.86 -4.22
C ASN A 273 -31.14 27.41 -5.34
N PRO A 274 -31.43 26.69 -6.44
CA PRO A 274 -32.23 27.23 -7.55
C PRO A 274 -33.71 26.88 -7.41
N LEU A 275 -34.28 26.94 -6.19
CA LEU A 275 -35.68 26.55 -5.94
C LEU A 275 -36.52 27.56 -5.14
N ASP A 276 -36.09 28.81 -5.02
CA ASP A 276 -36.96 29.91 -4.54
C ASP A 276 -37.22 30.92 -5.67
N ILE A 277 -37.95 30.48 -6.71
CA ILE A 277 -38.74 31.40 -7.54
C ILE A 277 -40.19 31.09 -7.21
N LYS A 278 -40.72 31.79 -6.20
CA LYS A 278 -42.16 31.86 -5.98
C LYS A 278 -42.78 32.54 -7.20
N GLU A 279 -43.69 31.83 -7.85
CA GLU A 279 -44.64 32.40 -8.81
C GLU A 279 -45.43 33.52 -8.11
N GLU A 280 -45.08 34.77 -8.38
CA GLU A 280 -45.96 35.89 -8.09
C GLU A 280 -47.06 35.93 -9.16
N LYS A 281 -48.29 35.66 -8.70
CA LYS A 281 -49.52 35.80 -9.46
C LYS A 281 -49.67 37.23 -9.97
N ILE A 282 -49.95 37.36 -11.26
CA ILE A 282 -50.41 38.60 -11.90
C ILE A 282 -51.86 38.84 -11.43
N PRO A 283 -52.20 39.99 -10.81
CA PRO A 283 -53.58 40.40 -10.60
C PRO A 283 -54.10 41.15 -11.84
N ASP A 284 -55.35 40.84 -12.21
CA ASP A 284 -56.17 41.56 -13.20
C ASP A 284 -56.42 43.04 -12.82
#